data_AF-A0A0S8APW0-F1
#
_entry.id   AF-A0A0S8APW0-F1
#
_cell.length_a   1.000
_cell.length_b   1.000
_cell.length_c   1.000
_cell.angle_alpha   90.00
_cell.angle_beta   90.00
_cell.angle_gamma   90.00
#
_symmetry.space_group_name_H-M   'P 1'
#
loop_
_entity.id
_entity.type
_entity.pdbx_description
1 polymer ?
#
loop_
_entity_poly.entity_id
_entity_poly.type
_entity_poly.pdbx_seq_one_letter_code
_entity_poly.pdbx_strand_id
1 'polypeptide(L)'
;MSIRPVSLLALSAAVAGIACHAAAPYEDPDLPLDARVADLLGRMTLEEKVSQLTHESAAIERLGIPAYDWWNEGLHGVARAGRATVFPQAIGLAATWDTSLMFRVATAISDEARAKYHDAIRKGRHGIYEGLTFWSPNINLFRDPRWGRGMET
;
A
#
# COMPACT_ATOMS: atom_id res chain seq x y z
N MET A 1 -13.36 76.41 12.56
CA MET A 1 -13.70 74.97 12.67
C MET A 1 -13.86 74.42 11.26
N SER A 2 -12.85 73.72 10.75
CA SER A 2 -12.81 73.16 9.40
C SER A 2 -13.01 71.65 9.48
N ILE A 3 -14.07 71.15 8.83
CA ILE A 3 -14.45 69.72 8.83
C ILE A 3 -13.93 69.13 7.51
N ARG A 4 -13.04 68.14 7.59
CA ARG A 4 -12.57 67.36 6.43
C ARG A 4 -13.51 66.18 6.18
N PRO A 5 -13.85 65.84 4.93
CA PRO A 5 -14.65 64.67 4.62
C PRO A 5 -13.78 63.40 4.68
N VAL A 6 -14.31 62.34 5.30
CA VAL A 6 -13.70 61.01 5.32
C VAL A 6 -14.23 60.25 4.11
N SER A 7 -13.35 59.93 3.16
CA SER A 7 -13.69 59.06 2.03
C SER A 7 -13.75 57.60 2.49
N LEU A 8 -14.93 56.97 2.39
CA LEU A 8 -15.08 55.52 2.54
C LEU A 8 -14.56 54.82 1.28
N LEU A 9 -13.48 54.05 1.44
CA LEU A 9 -13.02 53.10 0.43
C LEU A 9 -13.84 51.81 0.56
N ALA A 10 -14.67 51.51 -0.45
CA ALA A 10 -15.40 50.25 -0.52
C ALA A 10 -14.45 49.13 -0.98
N LEU A 11 -14.16 48.18 -0.10
CA LEU A 11 -13.35 47.00 -0.40
C LEU A 11 -14.26 45.91 -0.96
N SER A 12 -14.24 45.65 -2.27
CA SER A 12 -14.94 44.50 -2.86
C SER A 12 -14.15 43.22 -2.58
N ALA A 13 -14.67 42.36 -1.70
CA ALA A 13 -14.12 41.01 -1.53
C ALA A 13 -14.50 40.15 -2.74
N ALA A 14 -13.50 39.80 -3.55
CA ALA A 14 -13.66 38.77 -4.58
C ALA A 14 -13.73 37.40 -3.89
N VAL A 15 -14.91 36.79 -3.91
CA VAL A 15 -15.09 35.39 -3.51
C VAL A 15 -14.52 34.52 -4.63
N ALA A 16 -13.27 34.10 -4.47
CA ALA A 16 -12.71 33.05 -5.30
C ALA A 16 -13.46 31.75 -4.98
N GLY A 17 -14.29 31.30 -5.92
CA GLY A 17 -14.97 30.02 -5.82
C GLY A 17 -13.93 28.90 -5.76
N ILE A 18 -13.93 28.16 -4.65
CA ILE A 18 -13.19 26.91 -4.54
C ILE A 18 -13.89 25.93 -5.49
N ALA A 19 -13.26 25.67 -6.63
CA ALA A 19 -13.71 24.61 -7.52
C ALA A 19 -13.50 23.27 -6.81
N CYS A 20 -14.60 22.65 -6.38
CA CYS A 20 -14.64 21.24 -6.00
C CYS A 20 -14.26 20.43 -7.25
N HIS A 21 -13.05 19.86 -7.27
CA HIS A 21 -12.72 18.84 -8.27
C HIS A 21 -13.59 17.63 -7.95
N ALA A 22 -14.54 17.29 -8.82
CA ALA A 22 -15.30 16.06 -8.68
C ALA A 22 -14.31 14.88 -8.63
N ALA A 23 -14.48 13.99 -7.65
CA ALA A 23 -13.63 12.81 -7.49
C ALA A 23 -13.61 12.01 -8.81
N ALA A 24 -12.42 11.62 -9.25
CA ALA A 24 -12.29 10.84 -10.47
C ALA A 24 -12.86 9.42 -10.24
N PRO A 25 -13.38 8.74 -11.28
CA PRO A 25 -13.95 7.40 -11.13
C PRO A 25 -13.02 6.39 -10.44
N TYR A 26 -11.69 6.46 -10.65
CA TYR A 26 -10.76 5.56 -9.94
C TYR A 26 -10.76 5.73 -8.40
N GLU A 27 -11.19 6.89 -7.89
CA GLU A 27 -11.27 7.21 -6.46
C GLU A 27 -12.58 6.74 -5.82
N ASP A 28 -13.59 6.39 -6.61
CA ASP A 28 -14.91 5.96 -6.13
C ASP A 28 -14.90 4.48 -5.71
N PRO A 29 -15.03 4.15 -4.42
CA PRO A 29 -15.01 2.76 -3.95
C PRO A 29 -16.27 1.97 -4.30
N ASP A 30 -17.37 2.63 -4.68
CA ASP A 30 -18.65 1.99 -5.02
C ASP A 30 -18.68 1.47 -6.48
N LEU A 31 -17.72 1.91 -7.30
CA LEU A 31 -17.54 1.40 -8.66
C LEU A 31 -16.80 0.06 -8.71
N PRO A 32 -17.08 -0.81 -9.72
CA PRO A 32 -16.35 -2.04 -9.92
C PRO A 32 -14.84 -1.81 -10.06
N LEU A 33 -14.04 -2.70 -9.47
CA LEU A 33 -12.57 -2.59 -9.48
C LEU A 33 -12.01 -2.40 -10.89
N ASP A 34 -12.45 -3.20 -11.86
CA ASP A 34 -11.95 -3.14 -13.23
C ASP A 34 -12.24 -1.79 -13.90
N ALA A 35 -13.39 -1.17 -13.60
CA ALA A 35 -13.73 0.15 -14.11
C ALA A 35 -12.81 1.23 -13.53
N ARG A 36 -12.52 1.14 -12.23
CA ARG A 36 -11.60 2.05 -11.53
C ARG A 36 -10.17 1.93 -12.04
N VAL A 37 -9.70 0.70 -12.23
CA VAL A 37 -8.36 0.41 -12.78
C VAL A 37 -8.26 0.90 -14.22
N ALA A 38 -9.26 0.64 -15.06
CA ALA A 38 -9.28 1.10 -16.44
C ALA A 38 -9.25 2.63 -16.55
N ASP A 39 -10.03 3.34 -15.71
CA ASP A 39 -10.00 4.81 -15.66
C ASP A 39 -8.63 5.33 -15.22
N LEU A 40 -8.03 4.77 -14.16
CA LEU A 40 -6.69 5.14 -13.70
C LEU A 40 -5.63 4.94 -14.78
N LEU A 41 -5.59 3.75 -15.40
CA LEU A 41 -4.64 3.44 -16.47
C LEU A 41 -4.86 4.29 -17.73
N GLY A 42 -6.11 4.70 -18.00
CA GLY A 42 -6.44 5.61 -19.10
C GLY A 42 -5.90 7.03 -18.88
N ARG A 43 -5.71 7.44 -17.62
CA ARG A 43 -5.18 8.75 -17.23
C ARG A 43 -3.65 8.81 -17.14
N MET A 44 -2.98 7.67 -17.09
CA MET A 44 -1.52 7.58 -17.00
C MET A 44 -0.85 7.79 -18.36
N THR A 45 0.26 8.52 -18.38
CA THR A 45 1.16 8.54 -19.54
C THR A 45 1.88 7.19 -19.70
N LEU A 46 2.59 7.00 -20.81
CA LEU A 46 3.39 5.79 -21.00
C LEU A 46 4.50 5.69 -19.95
N GLU A 47 5.15 6.81 -19.65
CA GLU A 47 6.22 6.91 -18.65
C GLU A 47 5.71 6.60 -17.25
N GLU A 48 4.54 7.16 -16.88
CA GLU A 48 3.84 6.84 -15.63
C GLU A 48 3.50 5.35 -15.55
N LYS A 49 3.09 4.69 -16.64
CA LYS A 49 2.85 3.23 -16.66
C LYS A 49 4.13 2.43 -16.47
N VAL A 50 5.20 2.81 -17.17
CA VAL A 50 6.49 2.13 -17.08
C VAL A 50 7.05 2.20 -15.66
N SER A 51 6.86 3.33 -14.95
CA SER A 51 7.32 3.48 -13.57
C SER A 51 6.59 2.57 -12.56
N GLN A 52 5.46 1.97 -12.94
CA GLN A 52 4.72 1.01 -12.10
C GLN A 52 5.09 -0.46 -12.37
N LEU A 53 6.04 -0.75 -13.28
CA LEU A 53 6.44 -2.12 -13.64
C LEU A 53 7.57 -2.69 -12.76
N THR A 54 7.99 -1.95 -11.74
CA THR A 54 9.01 -2.34 -10.75
C THR A 54 8.38 -2.44 -9.37
N HIS A 55 9.03 -3.19 -8.45
CA HIS A 55 8.57 -3.29 -7.07
C HIS A 55 8.53 -1.94 -6.38
N GLU A 56 9.57 -1.14 -6.54
CA GLU A 56 9.60 0.27 -6.16
C GLU A 56 8.74 1.10 -7.15
N SER A 57 7.42 1.03 -7.05
CA SER A 57 6.52 1.82 -7.91
C SER A 57 6.52 3.27 -7.46
N ALA A 58 6.92 4.17 -8.37
CA ALA A 58 7.02 5.60 -8.08
C ALA A 58 5.63 6.23 -7.85
N ALA A 59 5.58 7.29 -7.04
CA ALA A 59 4.38 8.09 -6.90
C ALA A 59 3.99 8.75 -8.25
N ILE A 60 2.69 8.90 -8.48
CA ILE A 60 2.15 9.69 -9.59
C ILE A 60 1.38 10.85 -8.98
N GLU A 61 2.12 11.90 -8.61
CA GLU A 61 1.61 13.03 -7.83
C GLU A 61 0.41 13.72 -8.49
N ARG A 62 0.44 13.87 -9.82
CA ARG A 62 -0.65 14.47 -10.61
C ARG A 62 -1.97 13.71 -10.48
N LEU A 63 -1.92 12.41 -10.23
CA LEU A 63 -3.08 11.54 -10.04
C LEU A 63 -3.30 11.20 -8.56
N GLY A 64 -2.57 11.81 -7.63
CA GLY A 64 -2.70 11.52 -6.20
C GLY A 64 -2.33 10.08 -5.81
N ILE A 65 -1.59 9.35 -6.65
CA ILE A 65 -1.19 7.97 -6.36
C ILE A 65 0.12 8.01 -5.56
N PRO A 66 0.14 7.52 -4.31
CA PRO A 66 1.38 7.47 -3.53
C PRO A 66 2.35 6.45 -4.10
N ALA A 67 3.62 6.58 -3.74
CA ALA A 67 4.59 5.51 -4.00
C ALA A 67 4.11 4.22 -3.31
N TYR A 68 4.47 3.08 -3.89
CA TYR A 68 4.12 1.78 -3.34
C TYR A 68 5.21 0.77 -3.64
N ASP A 69 5.74 0.14 -2.59
CA ASP A 69 6.60 -1.03 -2.75
C ASP A 69 5.83 -2.32 -2.51
N TRP A 70 5.70 -3.14 -3.56
CA TRP A 70 5.02 -4.43 -3.46
C TRP A 70 5.92 -5.60 -3.04
N TRP A 71 7.19 -5.34 -2.69
CA TRP A 71 8.07 -6.31 -2.06
C TRP A 71 7.92 -6.27 -0.53
N ASN A 72 7.17 -7.24 0.00
CA ASN A 72 7.14 -7.56 1.42
C ASN A 72 7.32 -9.07 1.64
N GLU A 73 7.67 -9.49 2.86
CA GLU A 73 8.05 -10.86 3.19
C GLU A 73 7.32 -11.33 4.45
N GLY A 74 6.72 -12.51 4.39
CA GLY A 74 5.75 -12.98 5.40
C GLY A 74 5.81 -14.47 5.70
N LEU A 75 6.89 -15.16 5.32
CA LEU A 75 6.94 -16.62 5.21
C LEU A 75 6.58 -17.37 6.50
N HIS A 76 7.02 -16.86 7.65
CA HIS A 76 6.72 -17.44 8.97
C HIS A 76 6.61 -16.35 10.04
N GLY A 77 6.05 -15.20 9.66
CA GLY A 77 6.07 -13.95 10.42
C GLY A 77 6.32 -12.77 9.49
N VAL A 78 5.86 -11.57 9.86
CA VAL A 78 6.16 -10.36 9.07
C VAL A 78 7.64 -10.03 9.20
N ALA A 79 8.38 -10.10 8.09
CA ALA A 79 9.81 -9.89 8.12
C ALA A 79 10.16 -8.41 7.93
N ARG A 80 11.29 -7.99 8.52
CA ARG A 80 12.00 -6.72 8.24
C ARG A 80 11.22 -5.41 8.49
N ALA A 81 9.97 -5.49 8.98
CA ALA A 81 9.14 -4.36 9.38
C ALA A 81 9.06 -4.23 10.93
N GLY A 82 10.21 -4.24 11.60
CA GLY A 82 10.32 -4.16 13.07
C GLY A 82 10.03 -5.48 13.78
N ARG A 83 9.64 -5.42 15.07
CA ARG A 83 9.34 -6.62 15.88
C ARG A 83 8.02 -7.26 15.43
N ALA A 84 8.03 -8.56 15.19
CA ALA A 84 6.87 -9.35 14.79
C ALA A 84 6.93 -10.71 15.48
N THR A 85 5.81 -11.42 15.53
CA THR A 85 5.84 -12.83 15.94
C THR A 85 6.61 -13.65 14.89
N VAL A 86 7.47 -14.55 15.36
CA VAL A 86 8.23 -15.48 14.52
C VAL A 86 7.75 -16.89 14.80
N PHE A 87 7.10 -17.51 13.83
CA PHE A 87 6.59 -18.87 13.90
C PHE A 87 7.66 -19.88 13.49
N PRO A 88 7.46 -21.20 13.74
CA PRO A 88 8.28 -22.23 13.10
C PRO A 88 8.31 -22.06 11.59
N GLN A 89 9.44 -22.40 10.98
CA GLN A 89 9.59 -22.36 9.53
C GLN A 89 8.58 -23.31 8.84
N ALA A 90 8.20 -23.01 7.60
CA ALA A 90 7.21 -23.77 6.79
C ALA A 90 7.33 -25.30 6.91
N ILE A 91 8.53 -25.88 6.76
CA ILE A 91 8.73 -27.33 6.91
C ILE A 91 8.32 -27.87 8.29
N GLY A 92 8.53 -27.09 9.35
CA GLY A 92 8.15 -27.42 10.72
C GLY A 92 6.63 -27.26 10.95
N LEU A 93 6.01 -26.25 10.34
CA LEU A 93 4.55 -26.11 10.35
C LEU A 93 3.87 -27.24 9.57
N ALA A 94 4.41 -27.63 8.41
CA ALA A 94 3.92 -28.73 7.61
C ALA A 94 4.00 -30.08 8.35
N ALA A 95 5.06 -30.29 9.14
CA ALA A 95 5.23 -31.50 9.96
C ALA A 95 4.14 -31.71 11.03
N THR A 96 3.32 -30.69 11.32
CA THR A 96 2.17 -30.81 12.22
C THR A 96 0.97 -31.53 11.59
N TRP A 97 0.89 -31.55 10.25
CA TRP A 97 -0.28 -32.01 9.49
C TRP A 97 -1.61 -31.34 9.88
N ASP A 98 -1.56 -30.13 10.48
CA ASP A 98 -2.74 -29.37 10.91
C ASP A 98 -2.98 -28.15 10.02
N THR A 99 -3.91 -28.27 9.07
CA THR A 99 -4.30 -27.18 8.16
C THR A 99 -5.01 -26.04 8.90
N SER A 100 -5.70 -26.34 9.99
CA SER A 100 -6.37 -25.30 10.80
C SER A 100 -5.35 -24.47 11.56
N LEU A 101 -4.28 -25.09 12.08
CA LEU A 101 -3.14 -24.38 12.65
C LEU A 101 -2.46 -23.49 11.61
N MET A 102 -2.18 -24.02 10.42
CA MET A 102 -1.58 -23.24 9.33
C MET A 102 -2.42 -22.00 9.00
N PHE A 103 -3.74 -22.15 8.91
CA PHE A 103 -4.65 -21.03 8.69
C PHE A 103 -4.59 -20.00 9.83
N ARG A 104 -4.63 -20.43 11.10
CA ARG A 104 -4.53 -19.51 12.25
C ARG A 104 -3.20 -18.74 12.27
N VAL A 105 -2.08 -19.41 11.93
CA VAL A 105 -0.78 -18.76 11.82
C VAL A 105 -0.80 -17.70 10.71
N ALA A 106 -1.32 -18.04 9.53
CA ALA A 106 -1.45 -17.08 8.43
C ALA A 106 -2.36 -15.89 8.78
N THR A 107 -3.46 -16.12 9.51
CA THR A 107 -4.32 -15.04 10.03
C THR A 107 -3.55 -14.11 10.97
N ALA A 108 -2.81 -14.66 11.93
CA ALA A 108 -2.00 -13.85 12.84
C ALA A 108 -0.94 -13.01 12.10
N ILE A 109 -0.27 -13.58 11.09
CA ILE A 109 0.67 -12.86 10.24
C ILE A 109 -0.04 -11.73 9.48
N SER A 110 -1.21 -11.99 8.91
CA SER A 110 -2.02 -11.00 8.17
C SER A 110 -2.46 -9.83 9.06
N ASP A 111 -2.85 -10.10 10.30
CA ASP A 111 -3.24 -9.06 11.26
C ASP A 111 -2.04 -8.18 11.64
N GLU A 112 -0.88 -8.79 11.93
CA GLU A 112 0.35 -8.04 12.18
C GLU A 112 0.79 -7.22 10.96
N ALA A 113 0.67 -7.78 9.76
CA ALA A 113 0.98 -7.11 8.50
C ALA A 113 0.12 -5.84 8.32
N ARG A 114 -1.19 -5.96 8.53
CA ARG A 114 -2.10 -4.82 8.43
C ARG A 114 -1.80 -3.74 9.47
N ALA A 115 -1.50 -4.14 10.71
CA ALA A 115 -1.12 -3.20 11.76
C ALA A 115 0.15 -2.43 11.42
N LYS A 116 1.16 -3.11 10.88
CA LYS A 116 2.43 -2.51 10.43
C LYS A 116 2.25 -1.59 9.24
N TYR A 117 1.43 -1.97 8.26
CA TYR A 117 1.07 -1.12 7.14
C TYR A 117 0.44 0.19 7.62
N HIS A 118 -0.56 0.13 8.51
CA HIS A 118 -1.19 1.34 9.06
C HIS A 118 -0.19 2.24 9.81
N ASP A 119 0.78 1.65 10.52
CA ASP A 119 1.85 2.43 11.17
C ASP A 119 2.81 3.08 10.17
N ALA A 120 3.18 2.36 9.09
CA ALA A 120 4.01 2.92 8.02
C ALA A 120 3.33 4.11 7.33
N ILE A 121 2.07 3.95 6.91
CA ILE A 121 1.30 5.02 6.27
C ILE A 121 1.11 6.22 7.20
N ARG A 122 0.85 6.00 8.50
CA ARG A 122 0.77 7.11 9.49
C ARG A 122 2.06 7.92 9.57
N LYS A 123 3.20 7.28 9.31
CA LYS A 123 4.53 7.90 9.28
C LYS A 123 4.92 8.41 7.88
N GLY A 124 4.02 8.33 6.89
CA GLY A 124 4.28 8.71 5.51
C GLY A 124 5.34 7.83 4.82
N ARG A 125 5.48 6.57 5.24
CA ARG A 125 6.46 5.63 4.69
C ARG A 125 5.79 4.64 3.74
N HIS A 126 6.45 4.38 2.62
CA HIS A 126 5.94 3.60 1.48
C HIS A 126 7.02 2.67 0.88
N GLY A 127 8.08 2.39 1.64
CA GLY A 127 9.24 1.66 1.14
C GLY A 127 9.08 0.14 1.19
N ILE A 128 10.16 -0.55 0.83
CA ILE A 128 10.26 -2.01 0.92
C ILE A 128 9.88 -2.53 2.32
N TYR A 129 9.17 -3.66 2.35
CA TYR A 129 8.60 -4.29 3.55
C TYR A 129 7.47 -3.51 4.25
N GLU A 130 6.98 -2.43 3.67
CA GLU A 130 5.91 -1.61 4.26
C GLU A 130 4.58 -1.73 3.54
N GLY A 131 4.55 -2.36 2.36
CA GLY A 131 3.34 -2.63 1.59
C GLY A 131 2.48 -3.79 2.10
N LEU A 132 1.38 -4.06 1.40
CA LEU A 132 0.39 -5.10 1.73
C LEU A 132 0.53 -6.38 0.88
N THR A 133 1.47 -6.40 -0.04
CA THR A 133 1.76 -7.57 -0.89
C THR A 133 2.94 -8.32 -0.31
N PHE A 134 2.78 -9.61 -0.07
CA PHE A 134 3.80 -10.46 0.54
C PHE A 134 4.24 -11.55 -0.43
N TRP A 135 5.54 -11.74 -0.59
CA TRP A 135 6.15 -12.82 -1.38
C TRP A 135 6.16 -14.12 -0.59
N SER A 136 4.97 -14.58 -0.25
CA SER A 136 4.74 -15.77 0.55
C SER A 136 3.37 -16.35 0.20
N PRO A 137 3.18 -17.68 0.26
CA PRO A 137 4.13 -18.71 0.71
C PRO A 137 5.13 -19.17 -0.37
N ASN A 138 6.19 -19.87 0.05
CA ASN A 138 6.99 -20.70 -0.85
C ASN A 138 6.35 -22.09 -0.94
N ILE A 139 5.86 -22.45 -2.12
CA ILE A 139 5.13 -23.72 -2.39
C ILE A 139 5.88 -24.62 -3.37
N ASN A 140 7.19 -24.38 -3.55
CA ASN A 140 8.03 -25.32 -4.27
C ASN A 140 8.15 -26.63 -3.48
N LEU A 141 8.54 -27.72 -4.14
CA LEU A 141 8.74 -29.02 -3.47
C LEU A 141 10.22 -29.19 -3.11
N PHE A 142 10.52 -29.52 -1.85
CA PHE A 142 11.87 -29.88 -1.41
C PHE A 142 12.29 -31.25 -1.95
N ARG A 143 12.69 -31.27 -3.23
CA ARG A 143 12.98 -32.50 -3.98
C ARG A 143 14.38 -33.05 -3.76
N ASP A 144 15.35 -32.16 -3.57
CA ASP A 144 16.75 -32.52 -3.35
C ASP A 144 17.17 -32.00 -1.97
N PRO A 145 17.62 -32.86 -1.04
CA PRO A 145 17.91 -32.47 0.34
C PRO A 145 19.05 -31.44 0.47
N ARG A 146 19.82 -31.20 -0.60
CA ARG A 146 20.88 -30.19 -0.63
C ARG A 146 20.36 -28.78 -0.90
N TRP A 147 19.09 -28.62 -1.28
CA TRP A 147 18.52 -27.31 -1.57
C TRP A 147 18.48 -26.46 -0.31
N GLY A 148 19.33 -25.42 -0.25
CA GLY A 148 19.51 -24.56 0.91
C GLY A 148 18.31 -23.68 1.29
N ARG A 149 17.22 -23.72 0.52
CA ARG A 149 15.93 -23.07 0.84
C ARG A 149 14.82 -24.09 1.10
N GLY A 150 15.13 -25.39 1.15
CA GLY A 150 14.11 -26.41 1.35
C GLY A 150 13.43 -26.37 2.71
N MET A 151 14.03 -25.71 3.71
CA MET A 151 13.32 -25.42 4.95
C MET A 151 12.10 -24.50 4.72
N GLU A 152 12.11 -23.67 3.69
CA GLU A 152 11.05 -22.70 3.39
C GLU A 152 9.78 -23.32 2.80
N THR A 153 9.75 -24.63 2.56
CA THR A 153 8.65 -25.33 1.88
C THR A 153 7.94 -26.34 2.76
#